data_AF-H1LXT4-F1
#
_entry.id   AF-H1LXT4-F1
#
_cell.length_a   1.000
_cell.length_b   1.000
_cell.length_c   1.000
_cell.angle_alpha   90.00
_cell.angle_beta   90.00
_cell.angle_gamma   90.00
#
_symmetry.space_group_name_H-M   'P 1'
#
loop_
_entity.id
_entity.type
_entity.pdbx_description
1 polymer ?
#
loop_
_entity_poly.entity_id
_entity_poly.type
_entity_poly.pdbx_seq_one_letter_code
_entity_poly.pdbx_strand_id
1 'polypeptide(L)' 'MVDALISIDDDFVNIYFTNAKSPCFIRDDKNTYTYLILPVNFIG' A
#
# COMPACT_ATOMS: atom_id res chain seq x y z
N MET A 1 -7.02 3.51 -1.57
CA MET A 1 -5.94 3.64 -0.57
C MET A 1 -6.51 3.63 0.84
N VAL A 2 -7.47 4.50 1.15
CA VAL A 2 -8.16 4.53 2.47
C VAL A 2 -8.74 3.17 2.87
N ASP A 3 -9.42 2.44 1.98
CA ASP A 3 -9.97 1.12 2.31
C ASP A 3 -8.93 0.09 2.75
N ALA A 4 -7.74 0.11 2.15
CA ALA A 4 -6.67 -0.81 2.52
C ALA A 4 -6.05 -0.46 3.88
N LEU A 5 -6.06 0.82 4.25
CA LEU A 5 -5.57 1.28 5.55
C LEU A 5 -6.58 1.00 6.68
N ILE A 6 -7.88 1.12 6.41
CA ILE A 6 -8.94 0.81 7.38
C ILE A 6 -8.96 -0.68 7.73
N SER A 7 -8.50 -1.55 6.83
CA SER A 7 -8.46 -3.01 7.06
C SER A 7 -7.23 -3.47 7.85
N ILE A 8 -6.32 -2.58 8.23
CA ILE A 8 -5.13 -2.92 9.00
C ILE A 8 -5.40 -2.58 10.47
N ASP A 9 -5.30 -3.60 11.34
CA ASP A 9 -5.49 -3.48 12.80
C ASP A 9 -4.25 -2.95 13.55
N ASP A 10 -3.14 -2.69 12.85
CA ASP A 10 -1.90 -2.18 13.45
C ASP A 10 -1.94 -0.65 13.63
N ASP A 11 -1.43 -0.16 14.78
CA ASP A 11 -1.31 1.28 15.08
C ASP A 11 -0.42 2.02 14.07
N PHE A 12 0.59 1.36 13.51
CA PHE A 12 1.54 1.94 12.56
C PHE A 12 1.83 0.97 11.41
N VAL A 13 1.90 1.49 10.19
CA VAL A 13 2.18 0.71 8.97
C VAL A 13 3.34 1.30 8.19
N ASN A 14 4.21 0.44 7.66
CA ASN A 14 5.31 0.84 6.79
C ASN A 14 4.86 0.79 5.32
N ILE A 15 4.94 1.93 4.63
CA ILE A 15 4.58 2.06 3.21
C ILE A 15 5.84 2.31 2.39
N TYR A 16 6.09 1.43 1.41
CA TYR A 16 7.27 1.49 0.56
C TYR A 16 6.89 2.02 -0.83
N PHE A 17 7.42 3.21 -1.15
CA PHE A 17 7.29 3.85 -2.46
C PHE A 17 8.56 3.63 -3.27
N THR A 18 8.43 3.10 -4.48
CA THR A 18 9.57 2.92 -5.40
C THR A 18 9.70 4.07 -6.40
N ASN A 19 8.58 4.56 -6.95
CA ASN A 19 8.44 5.83 -7.67
C ASN A 19 6.94 6.16 -7.87
N ALA A 20 6.62 7.36 -8.36
CA ALA A 20 5.24 7.83 -8.54
C ALA A 20 4.40 7.07 -9.59
N LYS A 21 5.04 6.31 -10.49
CA LYS A 21 4.40 5.49 -11.54
C LYS A 21 4.37 4.00 -11.21
N SER A 22 5.04 3.58 -10.14
CA SER A 22 5.14 2.18 -9.75
C SER A 22 4.16 1.83 -8.64
N PRO A 23 3.76 0.55 -8.54
CA PRO A 23 2.87 0.09 -7.49
C PRO A 23 3.44 0.39 -6.09
N CYS A 24 2.56 0.76 -5.17
CA CYS A 24 2.91 0.92 -3.76
C CYS A 24 2.70 -0.40 -3.02
N PHE A 25 3.63 -0.72 -2.14
CA PHE A 25 3.58 -1.91 -1.31
C PHE A 25 3.42 -1.50 0.14
N ILE A 26 2.40 -2.05 0.79
CA ILE A 26 2.23 -1.97 2.24
C ILE A 26 2.47 -3.36 2.79
N ARG A 27 3.42 -3.48 3.69
CA ARG A 27 3.85 -4.75 4.28
C ARG A 27 4.26 -4.51 5.72
N ASP A 28 3.78 -5.38 6.60
CA ASP A 28 4.25 -5.49 7.97
C ASP A 28 5.61 -6.23 8.02
N ASP A 29 6.44 -5.88 9.01
CA ASP A 29 7.76 -6.45 9.24
C ASP A 29 7.70 -7.97 9.48
N LYS A 30 6.59 -8.48 10.02
CA LYS A 30 6.37 -9.93 10.20
C LYS A 30 5.86 -10.63 8.93
N ASN A 31 5.72 -9.92 7.81
CA ASN A 31 5.18 -10.41 6.53
C ASN A 31 3.78 -11.04 6.64
N THR A 32 2.97 -10.63 7.62
CA THR A 32 1.64 -11.21 7.88
C THR A 32 0.62 -10.83 6.81
N TYR A 33 0.80 -9.66 6.18
CA TYR A 33 -0.02 -9.18 5.08
C TYR A 33 0.84 -8.43 4.06
N THR A 34 0.41 -8.44 2.80
CA THR A 34 1.01 -7.61 1.74
C THR A 34 -0.11 -7.04 0.90
N TYR A 35 -0.26 -5.72 0.92
CA TYR A 35 -1.19 -5.00 0.06
C TYR A 35 -0.45 -4.37 -1.11
N LEU A 36 -0.97 -4.59 -2.31
CA LEU A 36 -0.50 -3.97 -3.54
C LEU A 36 -1.50 -2.88 -3.94
N ILE A 37 -1.06 -1.63 -3.96
CA ILE A 37 -1.85 -0.51 -4.49
C ILE A 37 -1.33 -0.21 -5.89
N LEU A 38 -2.17 -0.50 -6.89
CA LEU A 38 -1.89 -0.13 -8.27
C LEU A 38 -2.20 1.36 -8.47
N PRO A 39 -1.31 2.13 -9.13
CA PRO A 39 -1.60 3.51 -9.48
C PRO A 39 -2.78 3.54 -10.44
N VAL A 40 -3.73 4.44 -10.19
CA VAL A 40 -4.85 4.66 -11.10
C VAL A 40 -4.29 5.30 -12.37
N ASN A 41 -4.47 4.65 -13.52
CA ASN A 41 -4.16 5.28 -14.80
C ASN A 41 -5.22 6.35 -15.07
N PHE A 42 -4.84 7.62 -14.93
CA PHE A 42 -5.62 8.71 -15.48
C PHE A 42 -5.52 8.63 -17.00
N ILE A 43 -6.52 8.03 -17.64
CA ILE A 43 -6.72 8.15 -19.09
C ILE A 43 -7.22 9.58 -19.30
N GLY A 44 -6.33 10.46 -19.75
CA GLY A 44 -6.66 11.81 -20.21
C GLY A 44 -7.26 11.80 -21.61
#